data_AF-A0A971GKX3-F1
#
_entry.id   AF-A0A971GKX3-F1
#
_cell.length_a   1.000
_cell.length_b   1.000
_cell.length_c   1.000
_cell.angle_alpha   90.00
_cell.angle_beta   90.00
_cell.angle_gamma   90.00
#
_symmetry.space_group_name_H-M   'P 1'
#
loop_
_entity.id
_entity.type
_entity.pdbx_description
1 polymer ?
#
loop_
_entity_poly.entity_id
_entity_poly.type
_entity_poly.pdbx_seq_one_letter_code
_entity_poly.pdbx_strand_id
1 'polypeptide(L)'
;MKKSIINQKFFTVLLILQAAAWLILTTASCSNDNDQSATDIVTITGVNDYLTASEMTEGLKTLETTIRVKMSHRVHDEAKVTCANCHHKSHNDERIKKCSYCHQGLEGAKHFHRFCIKCHTDTSSGPVRCNECHIEKEQKNTASDIEKIYGKTFVFDSKSHSIHQNARVDCNRCHHDSGTEQNKNKCEVCH
;
A
#
# COMPACT_ATOMS: atom_id res chain seq x y z
N MET A 1 -82.01 30.30 11.19
CA MET A 1 -80.85 29.83 10.40
C MET A 1 -79.62 30.66 10.76
N LYS A 2 -78.89 30.34 11.84
CA LYS A 2 -77.71 31.11 12.29
C LYS A 2 -76.92 30.37 13.38
N LYS A 3 -76.56 29.10 13.17
CA LYS A 3 -75.69 28.35 14.11
C LYS A 3 -74.61 27.47 13.46
N SER A 4 -74.49 27.47 12.13
CA SER A 4 -73.59 26.53 11.44
C SER A 4 -72.29 27.12 10.91
N ILE A 5 -72.09 28.45 10.97
CA ILE A 5 -70.91 29.09 10.33
C ILE A 5 -69.72 29.26 11.30
N ILE A 6 -69.96 29.22 12.61
CA ILE A 6 -68.91 29.46 13.62
C ILE A 6 -67.99 28.22 13.79
N ASN A 7 -68.54 27.01 13.66
CA ASN A 7 -67.76 25.77 13.84
C ASN A 7 -66.85 25.42 12.65
N GLN A 8 -67.11 25.96 11.46
CA GLN A 8 -66.32 25.65 10.26
C GLN A 8 -65.01 26.44 10.17
N LYS A 9 -64.94 27.60 10.86
CA LYS A 9 -63.72 28.44 10.91
C LYS A 9 -62.74 28.02 12.01
N PHE A 10 -63.22 27.43 13.10
CA PHE A 10 -62.34 26.92 14.16
C PHE A 10 -61.66 25.60 13.76
N PHE A 11 -62.33 24.74 12.98
CA PHE A 11 -61.76 23.48 12.52
C PHE A 11 -60.68 23.66 11.43
N THR A 12 -60.80 24.71 10.62
CA THR A 12 -59.83 25.01 9.55
C THR A 12 -58.58 25.71 10.08
N VAL A 13 -58.67 26.52 11.14
CA VAL A 13 -57.49 27.17 11.76
C VAL A 13 -56.68 26.17 12.60
N LEU A 14 -57.31 25.19 13.25
CA LEU A 14 -56.60 24.18 14.03
C LEU A 14 -55.83 23.16 13.16
N LEU A 15 -56.30 22.90 11.94
CA LEU A 15 -55.61 22.01 11.00
C LEU A 15 -54.38 22.67 10.34
N ILE A 16 -54.35 23.99 10.22
CA ILE A 16 -53.20 24.72 9.66
C ILE A 16 -52.06 24.85 10.68
N LEU A 17 -52.35 24.78 11.98
CA LEU A 17 -51.32 24.77 13.04
C LEU A 17 -50.70 23.38 13.29
N GLN A 18 -51.34 22.28 12.88
CA GLN A 18 -50.75 20.94 12.94
C GLN A 18 -49.99 20.55 11.65
N ALA A 19 -50.25 21.23 10.53
CA ALA A 19 -49.48 21.05 9.30
C ALA A 19 -48.08 21.70 9.33
N ALA A 20 -47.80 22.57 10.32
CA ALA A 20 -46.50 23.22 10.48
C ALA A 20 -45.49 22.42 11.34
N ALA A 21 -45.89 21.27 11.89
CA ALA A 21 -45.07 20.48 12.83
C ALA A 21 -44.49 19.17 12.24
N TRP A 22 -44.77 18.86 10.97
CA TRP A 22 -44.29 17.64 10.30
C TRP A 22 -43.50 17.93 9.02
N LEU A 23 -42.78 19.05 9.02
CA LEU A 23 -41.68 19.28 8.10
C LEU A 23 -40.39 19.47 8.89
N ILE A 24 -40.14 18.57 9.84
CA ILE A 24 -38.75 18.27 10.23
C ILE A 24 -38.18 17.55 9.02
N LEU A 25 -37.67 18.39 8.12
CA LEU A 25 -36.75 18.05 7.07
C LEU A 25 -35.70 17.17 7.74
N THR A 26 -35.80 15.86 7.56
CA THR A 26 -34.66 14.99 7.70
C THR A 26 -33.72 15.41 6.57
N THR A 27 -32.98 16.49 6.80
CA THR A 27 -31.60 16.49 6.37
C THR A 27 -31.01 15.28 7.08
N ALA A 28 -31.14 14.12 6.43
CA ALA A 28 -30.00 13.25 6.35
C ALA A 28 -28.89 14.17 5.84
N SER A 29 -28.23 14.84 6.79
CA SER A 29 -26.82 15.06 6.69
C SER A 29 -26.33 13.68 6.32
N CYS A 30 -26.04 13.49 5.03
CA CYS A 30 -24.97 12.61 4.66
C CYS A 30 -23.88 13.03 5.62
N SER A 31 -23.64 12.21 6.65
CA SER A 31 -22.47 12.34 7.47
C SER A 31 -21.38 12.56 6.45
N ASN A 32 -20.81 13.77 6.45
CA ASN A 32 -19.54 13.97 5.80
C ASN A 32 -18.67 12.95 6.51
N ASP A 33 -18.47 11.81 5.86
CA ASP A 33 -17.54 10.78 6.26
C ASP A 33 -16.15 11.39 6.07
N ASN A 34 -15.87 12.42 6.87
CA ASN A 34 -14.55 12.86 7.30
C ASN A 34 -14.00 11.84 8.31
N ASP A 35 -14.30 10.57 8.08
CA ASP A 35 -13.43 9.46 8.40
C ASP A 35 -12.50 9.25 7.19
N GLN A 36 -11.94 10.38 6.69
CA GLN A 36 -10.63 10.35 6.09
C GLN A 36 -9.71 9.94 7.22
N SER A 37 -9.45 8.63 7.30
CA SER A 37 -8.22 8.06 7.80
C SER A 37 -7.17 9.15 7.89
N ALA A 38 -6.73 9.49 9.11
CA ALA A 38 -5.84 10.61 9.42
C ALA A 38 -4.50 10.61 8.64
N THR A 39 -4.32 9.66 7.73
CA THR A 39 -3.22 9.54 6.79
C THR A 39 -3.76 9.43 5.35
N ASP A 40 -3.37 10.38 4.50
CA ASP A 40 -3.57 10.35 3.04
C ASP A 40 -2.95 9.10 2.39
N ILE A 41 -1.83 8.65 2.96
CA ILE A 41 -1.16 7.44 2.52
C ILE A 41 -1.89 6.21 3.06
N VAL A 42 -2.51 5.46 2.15
CA VAL A 42 -3.17 4.19 2.45
C VAL A 42 -2.30 3.02 2.00
N THR A 43 -2.38 1.92 2.76
CA THR A 43 -1.70 0.67 2.39
C THR A 43 -2.71 -0.30 1.80
N ILE A 44 -2.47 -0.71 0.55
CA ILE A 44 -3.13 -1.86 -0.08
C ILE A 44 -2.48 -3.12 0.52
N THR A 45 -3.30 -3.86 1.26
CA THR A 45 -2.94 -5.09 1.98
C THR A 45 -2.64 -6.24 1.01
N GLY A 46 -1.96 -7.27 1.52
CA GLY A 46 -1.73 -8.48 0.75
C GLY A 46 -3.06 -9.14 0.42
N VAL A 47 -3.14 -9.80 -0.74
CA VAL A 47 -4.36 -10.47 -1.22
C VAL A 47 -4.74 -11.69 -0.38
N ASN A 48 -3.85 -12.14 0.48
CA ASN A 48 -4.11 -13.24 1.41
C ASN A 48 -4.44 -12.78 2.84
N ASP A 49 -4.46 -11.48 3.13
CA ASP A 49 -4.64 -10.96 4.50
C ASP A 49 -6.00 -11.37 5.14
N TYR A 50 -6.96 -11.84 4.33
CA TYR A 50 -8.28 -12.30 4.76
C TYR A 50 -8.55 -13.79 4.51
N LEU A 51 -7.56 -14.57 4.05
CA LEU A 51 -7.68 -16.01 3.91
C LEU A 51 -7.51 -16.70 5.27
N THR A 52 -8.33 -17.72 5.53
CA THR A 52 -8.16 -18.61 6.68
C THR A 52 -6.94 -19.51 6.51
N ALA A 53 -6.45 -20.08 7.61
CA ALA A 53 -5.33 -21.02 7.58
C ALA A 53 -5.61 -22.25 6.69
N SER A 54 -6.86 -22.70 6.61
CA SER A 54 -7.30 -23.80 5.75
C SER A 54 -7.32 -23.45 4.26
N GLU A 55 -7.46 -22.18 3.91
CA GLU A 55 -7.46 -21.70 2.52
C GLU A 55 -6.05 -21.35 2.04
N MET A 56 -5.12 -21.13 2.98
CA MET A 56 -3.73 -20.80 2.70
C MET A 56 -2.92 -22.03 2.27
N THR A 57 -2.76 -22.21 0.97
CA THR A 57 -1.84 -23.23 0.42
C THR A 57 -0.41 -22.69 0.29
N GLU A 58 0.59 -23.58 0.23
CA GLU A 58 2.01 -23.17 0.14
C GLU A 58 2.31 -22.32 -1.09
N GLY A 59 1.64 -22.61 -2.22
CA GLY A 59 1.73 -21.81 -3.45
C GLY A 59 1.18 -20.39 -3.35
N LEU A 60 0.49 -20.04 -2.26
CA LEU A 60 -0.02 -18.69 -2.02
C LEU A 60 0.94 -17.84 -1.18
N LYS A 61 2.07 -18.35 -0.68
CA LYS A 61 3.04 -17.57 0.11
C LYS A 61 4.16 -16.96 -0.74
N THR A 62 3.78 -16.27 -1.82
CA THR A 62 4.72 -15.65 -2.76
C THR A 62 4.85 -14.15 -2.51
N LEU A 63 5.88 -13.51 -3.10
CA LEU A 63 5.99 -12.05 -3.08
C LEU A 63 4.75 -11.39 -3.72
N GLU A 64 4.28 -11.93 -4.85
CA GLU A 64 3.13 -11.39 -5.58
C GLU A 64 1.83 -11.36 -4.77
N THR A 65 1.68 -12.28 -3.81
CA THR A 65 0.47 -12.39 -3.00
C THR A 65 0.58 -11.75 -1.61
N THR A 66 1.78 -11.37 -1.18
CA THR A 66 2.05 -10.92 0.20
C THR A 66 2.63 -9.51 0.29
N ILE A 67 3.28 -9.01 -0.76
CA ILE A 67 3.88 -7.68 -0.75
C ILE A 67 2.78 -6.61 -0.80
N ARG A 68 2.99 -5.51 -0.09
CA ARG A 68 2.00 -4.42 0.06
C ARG A 68 2.37 -3.25 -0.85
N VAL A 69 1.38 -2.41 -1.16
CA VAL A 69 1.56 -1.16 -1.92
C VAL A 69 1.10 0.00 -1.06
N LYS A 70 1.84 1.10 -1.05
CA LYS A 70 1.39 2.36 -0.46
C LYS A 70 0.99 3.31 -1.58
N MET A 71 -0.13 4.00 -1.40
CA MET A 71 -0.60 5.01 -2.35
C MET A 71 -1.27 6.17 -1.62
N SER A 72 -1.23 7.37 -2.22
CA SER A 72 -1.95 8.54 -1.71
C SER A 72 -3.38 8.52 -2.22
N HIS A 73 -4.36 8.56 -1.31
CA HIS A 73 -5.77 8.65 -1.71
C HIS A 73 -6.07 10.02 -2.34
N ARG A 74 -5.47 11.10 -1.81
CA ARG A 74 -5.62 12.47 -2.28
C ARG A 74 -5.08 12.66 -3.69
N VAL A 75 -3.95 12.07 -4.06
CA VAL A 75 -3.44 12.14 -5.45
C VAL A 75 -4.45 11.55 -6.44
N HIS A 76 -5.11 10.45 -6.08
CA HIS A 76 -6.14 9.84 -6.94
C HIS A 76 -7.43 10.69 -7.00
N ASP A 77 -7.83 11.30 -5.87
CA ASP A 77 -8.97 12.21 -5.80
C ASP A 77 -8.74 13.51 -6.60
N GLU A 78 -7.56 14.11 -6.46
CA GLU A 78 -7.12 15.29 -7.22
C GLU A 78 -7.10 14.98 -8.74
N ALA A 79 -6.73 13.76 -9.11
CA ALA A 79 -6.81 13.23 -10.48
C ALA A 79 -8.24 12.86 -10.94
N LYS A 80 -9.26 13.19 -10.14
CA LYS A 80 -10.70 12.97 -10.43
C LYS A 80 -11.09 11.50 -10.57
N VAL A 81 -10.32 10.59 -9.97
CA VAL A 81 -10.74 9.19 -9.83
C VAL A 81 -11.87 9.12 -8.79
N THR A 82 -13.07 8.72 -9.21
CA THR A 82 -14.21 8.70 -8.29
C THR A 82 -14.10 7.53 -7.30
N CYS A 83 -14.75 7.67 -6.14
CA CYS A 83 -14.77 6.62 -5.11
C CYS A 83 -15.20 5.26 -5.67
N ALA A 84 -16.19 5.25 -6.56
CA ALA A 84 -16.76 4.04 -7.15
C ALA A 84 -15.83 3.35 -8.17
N ASN A 85 -14.85 4.06 -8.73
CA ASN A 85 -13.85 3.43 -9.61
C ASN A 85 -13.04 2.37 -8.85
N CYS A 86 -12.70 2.64 -7.59
CA CYS A 86 -11.92 1.72 -6.74
C CYS A 86 -12.82 0.90 -5.80
N HIS A 87 -13.77 1.56 -5.12
CA HIS A 87 -14.73 0.94 -4.22
C HIS A 87 -16.01 0.53 -4.96
N HIS A 88 -15.84 -0.37 -5.92
CA HIS A 88 -16.90 -0.76 -6.87
C HIS A 88 -17.95 -1.75 -6.32
N LYS A 89 -17.82 -2.20 -5.07
CA LYS A 89 -18.75 -3.16 -4.48
C LYS A 89 -20.16 -2.55 -4.36
N SER A 90 -21.11 -3.11 -5.10
CA SER A 90 -22.54 -2.83 -4.94
C SER A 90 -23.08 -3.42 -3.62
N HIS A 91 -24.14 -2.83 -3.07
CA HIS A 91 -24.77 -3.28 -1.81
C HIS A 91 -23.74 -3.48 -0.69
N ASN A 92 -22.97 -2.42 -0.41
CA ASN A 92 -21.88 -2.43 0.57
C ASN A 92 -22.32 -1.80 1.90
N ASP A 93 -23.31 -2.41 2.53
CA ASP A 93 -23.87 -1.96 3.81
C ASP A 93 -22.82 -1.97 4.92
N GLU A 94 -21.91 -2.95 4.86
CA GLU A 94 -20.75 -3.10 5.75
C GLU A 94 -19.61 -2.12 5.45
N ARG A 95 -19.73 -1.27 4.41
CA ARG A 95 -18.73 -0.25 4.05
C ARG A 95 -17.32 -0.82 3.86
N ILE A 96 -17.19 -2.02 3.30
CA ILE A 96 -15.91 -2.67 3.02
C ILE A 96 -15.09 -1.80 2.06
N LYS A 97 -13.93 -1.32 2.53
CA LYS A 97 -12.95 -0.52 1.74
C LYS A 97 -11.66 -1.28 1.43
N LYS A 98 -11.57 -2.56 1.81
CA LYS A 98 -10.38 -3.39 1.65
C LYS A 98 -10.54 -4.32 0.45
N CYS A 99 -9.73 -4.10 -0.58
CA CYS A 99 -9.80 -4.84 -1.83
C CYS A 99 -9.64 -6.36 -1.61
N SER A 100 -8.69 -6.75 -0.75
CA SER A 100 -8.36 -8.15 -0.46
C SER A 100 -9.42 -8.88 0.36
N TYR A 101 -10.45 -8.19 0.84
CA TYR A 101 -11.60 -8.86 1.44
C TYR A 101 -12.37 -9.70 0.40
N CYS A 102 -12.45 -9.23 -0.85
CA CYS A 102 -13.13 -9.93 -1.94
C CYS A 102 -12.16 -10.49 -3.00
N HIS A 103 -11.03 -9.83 -3.23
CA HIS A 103 -10.07 -10.19 -4.28
C HIS A 103 -8.85 -10.88 -3.67
N GLN A 104 -8.91 -12.20 -3.59
CA GLN A 104 -7.96 -13.01 -2.82
C GLN A 104 -7.08 -13.91 -3.70
N GLY A 105 -5.97 -14.38 -3.13
CA GLY A 105 -5.07 -15.33 -3.78
C GLY A 105 -4.45 -14.79 -5.07
N LEU A 106 -3.97 -15.69 -5.93
CA LEU A 106 -3.25 -15.33 -7.15
C LEU A 106 -4.10 -14.51 -8.13
N GLU A 107 -5.40 -14.83 -8.25
CA GLU A 107 -6.29 -14.06 -9.11
C GLU A 107 -6.57 -12.66 -8.56
N GLY A 108 -6.64 -12.51 -7.23
CA GLY A 108 -6.68 -11.20 -6.59
C GLY A 108 -5.43 -10.37 -6.91
N ALA A 109 -4.25 -10.97 -6.85
CA ALA A 109 -2.99 -10.29 -7.18
C ALA A 109 -2.98 -9.81 -8.64
N LYS A 110 -3.33 -10.70 -9.59
CA LYS A 110 -3.47 -10.35 -11.01
C LYS A 110 -4.50 -9.23 -11.22
N HIS A 111 -5.62 -9.27 -10.48
CA HIS A 111 -6.64 -8.24 -10.56
C HIS A 111 -6.08 -6.88 -10.14
N PHE A 112 -5.32 -6.81 -9.04
CA PHE A 112 -4.73 -5.56 -8.56
C PHE A 112 -3.72 -5.02 -9.57
N HIS A 113 -2.80 -5.85 -10.07
CA HIS A 113 -1.84 -5.46 -11.09
C HIS A 113 -2.54 -4.92 -12.33
N ARG A 114 -3.50 -5.66 -12.87
CA ARG A 114 -4.25 -5.22 -14.06
C ARG A 114 -5.01 -3.92 -13.78
N PHE A 115 -5.71 -3.80 -12.66
CA PHE A 115 -6.54 -2.65 -12.36
C PHE A 115 -5.71 -1.36 -12.23
N CYS A 116 -4.67 -1.39 -11.39
CA CYS A 116 -3.82 -0.22 -11.14
C CYS A 116 -2.99 0.15 -12.37
N ILE A 117 -2.25 -0.82 -12.93
CA ILE A 117 -1.30 -0.57 -14.03
C ILE A 117 -2.05 -0.16 -15.30
N LYS A 118 -3.22 -0.75 -15.58
CA LYS A 118 -4.01 -0.36 -16.75
C LYS A 118 -4.44 1.10 -16.68
N CYS A 119 -4.98 1.54 -15.55
CA CYS A 119 -5.38 2.94 -15.39
C CYS A 119 -4.19 3.88 -15.61
N HIS A 120 -3.04 3.57 -14.99
CA HIS A 120 -1.83 4.38 -15.15
C HIS A 120 -1.27 4.38 -16.58
N THR A 121 -1.36 3.25 -17.27
CA THR A 121 -0.95 3.12 -18.67
C THR A 121 -1.88 3.90 -19.59
N ASP A 122 -3.20 3.73 -19.45
CA ASP A 122 -4.21 4.38 -20.30
C ASP A 122 -4.18 5.90 -20.14
N THR A 123 -3.90 6.40 -18.93
CA THR A 123 -3.81 7.84 -18.63
C THR A 123 -2.39 8.40 -18.78
N SER A 124 -1.40 7.54 -19.05
CA SER A 124 0.03 7.91 -19.04
C SER A 124 0.44 8.66 -17.76
N SER A 125 -0.13 8.26 -16.62
CA SER A 125 0.03 8.93 -15.32
C SER A 125 0.15 7.90 -14.21
N GLY A 126 1.20 8.02 -13.38
CA GLY A 126 1.44 7.13 -12.25
C GLY A 126 2.35 5.94 -12.57
N PRO A 127 2.66 5.12 -11.55
CA PRO A 127 3.64 4.05 -11.63
C PRO A 127 3.16 2.83 -12.44
N VAL A 128 4.07 2.22 -13.19
CA VAL A 128 3.80 0.98 -13.96
C VAL A 128 4.86 -0.09 -13.74
N ARG A 129 5.96 0.23 -13.03
CA ARG A 129 7.03 -0.71 -12.70
C ARG A 129 6.91 -1.18 -11.25
N CYS A 130 7.40 -2.39 -10.99
CA CYS A 130 7.23 -3.06 -9.69
C CYS A 130 7.66 -2.19 -8.50
N ASN A 131 8.86 -1.60 -8.57
CA ASN A 131 9.45 -0.82 -7.49
C ASN A 131 8.87 0.59 -7.32
N GLU A 132 8.03 1.05 -8.25
CA GLU A 132 7.35 2.35 -8.15
C GLU A 132 6.06 2.24 -7.33
N CYS A 133 5.43 1.05 -7.31
CA CYS A 133 4.28 0.72 -6.45
C CYS A 133 4.71 0.06 -5.14
N HIS A 134 5.60 -0.94 -5.24
CA HIS A 134 6.11 -1.71 -4.10
C HIS A 134 7.32 -1.03 -3.50
N ILE A 135 7.08 0.13 -2.92
CA ILE A 135 8.06 0.83 -2.09
C ILE A 135 8.10 0.04 -0.79
N GLU A 136 8.91 -1.02 -0.75
CA GLU A 136 9.29 -1.68 0.50
C GLU A 136 9.63 -0.59 1.50
N LYS A 137 9.24 -0.78 2.79
CA LYS A 137 9.61 0.11 3.90
C LYS A 137 10.93 0.75 3.54
N GLU A 138 10.94 2.08 3.34
CA GLU A 138 12.14 2.89 3.13
C GLU A 138 13.26 2.13 3.82
N GLN A 139 14.08 1.42 3.04
CA GLN A 139 15.11 0.59 3.63
C GLN A 139 16.00 1.66 4.23
N LYS A 140 15.80 1.93 5.53
CA LYS A 140 16.87 2.41 6.37
C LYS A 140 17.85 1.28 6.24
N ASN A 141 18.68 1.37 5.21
CA ASN A 141 19.87 0.59 5.03
C ASN A 141 20.67 0.94 6.27
N THR A 142 20.40 0.21 7.34
CA THR A 142 21.24 0.26 8.51
C THR A 142 22.60 -0.23 8.03
N ALA A 143 23.68 0.24 8.64
CA ALA A 143 25.02 -0.22 8.29
C ALA A 143 25.09 -1.77 8.23
N SER A 144 24.30 -2.47 9.07
CA SER A 144 24.20 -3.93 9.06
C SER A 144 23.57 -4.56 7.82
N ASP A 145 22.69 -3.85 7.10
CA ASP A 145 22.09 -4.37 5.87
C ASP A 145 23.05 -4.20 4.68
N ILE A 146 23.82 -3.10 4.67
CA ILE A 146 24.94 -2.90 3.75
C ILE A 146 26.03 -3.95 4.02
N GLU A 147 26.40 -4.20 5.28
CA GLU A 147 27.35 -5.28 5.64
C GLU A 147 26.88 -6.66 5.19
N LYS A 148 25.59 -6.98 5.20
CA LYS A 148 25.09 -8.28 4.71
C LYS A 148 25.18 -8.39 3.18
N ILE A 149 24.95 -7.30 2.46
CA ILE A 149 25.01 -7.25 1.00
C ILE A 149 26.47 -7.25 0.52
N TYR A 150 27.35 -6.49 1.18
CA TYR A 150 28.75 -6.31 0.78
C TYR A 150 29.74 -7.24 1.49
N GLY A 151 29.44 -7.68 2.71
CA GLY A 151 30.27 -8.62 3.48
C GLY A 151 30.33 -10.03 2.89
N LYS A 152 29.58 -10.30 1.82
CA LYS A 152 29.72 -11.53 1.01
C LYS A 152 30.29 -11.31 -0.38
N THR A 153 30.36 -10.06 -0.86
CA THR A 153 30.80 -9.77 -2.23
C THR A 153 32.26 -9.34 -2.32
N PHE A 154 32.89 -8.93 -1.22
CA PHE A 154 34.28 -8.44 -1.21
C PHE A 154 35.19 -9.08 -0.16
N VAL A 155 34.88 -10.29 0.31
CA VAL A 155 35.81 -11.02 1.19
C VAL A 155 36.85 -11.72 0.31
N PHE A 156 38.11 -11.27 0.41
CA PHE A 156 39.25 -11.93 -0.22
C PHE A 156 39.65 -13.16 0.62
N ASP A 157 38.89 -14.24 0.45
CA ASP A 157 39.14 -15.54 1.09
C ASP A 157 40.32 -16.30 0.45
N SER A 158 40.75 -17.41 1.06
CA SER A 158 41.87 -18.20 0.54
C SER A 158 41.65 -18.69 -0.90
N LYS A 159 40.39 -18.93 -1.29
CA LYS A 159 40.03 -19.39 -2.63
C LYS A 159 40.25 -18.28 -3.67
N SER A 160 39.68 -17.10 -3.45
CA SER A 160 39.88 -15.93 -4.30
C SER A 160 41.33 -15.44 -4.29
N HIS A 161 42.04 -15.56 -3.17
CA HIS A 161 43.48 -15.31 -3.10
C HIS A 161 44.27 -16.25 -4.01
N SER A 162 43.96 -17.55 -3.98
CA SER A 162 44.64 -18.53 -4.84
C SER A 162 44.47 -18.26 -6.34
N ILE A 163 43.34 -17.67 -6.76
CA ILE A 163 43.11 -17.30 -8.16
C ILE A 163 44.14 -16.24 -8.60
N HIS A 164 44.39 -15.23 -7.76
CA HIS A 164 45.33 -14.15 -8.06
C HIS A 164 46.79 -14.64 -7.99
N GLN A 165 47.10 -15.50 -7.01
CA GLN A 165 48.41 -16.13 -6.91
C GLN A 165 48.70 -17.03 -8.13
N ASN A 166 47.73 -17.83 -8.55
CA ASN A 166 47.87 -18.72 -9.72
C ASN A 166 47.91 -17.95 -11.04
N ALA A 167 47.28 -16.78 -11.09
CA ALA A 167 47.42 -15.82 -12.18
C ALA A 167 48.77 -15.06 -12.17
N ARG A 168 49.67 -15.40 -11.24
CA ARG A 168 51.01 -14.79 -11.08
C ARG A 168 50.96 -13.28 -10.80
N VAL A 169 49.92 -12.80 -10.13
CA VAL A 169 49.86 -11.42 -9.64
C VAL A 169 50.88 -11.26 -8.52
N ASP A 170 51.74 -10.24 -8.62
CA ASP A 170 52.72 -9.91 -7.58
C ASP A 170 52.00 -9.56 -6.26
N CYS A 171 52.45 -10.13 -5.15
CA CYS A 171 51.91 -9.86 -3.81
C CYS A 171 51.97 -8.36 -3.48
N ASN A 172 53.04 -7.68 -3.91
CA ASN A 172 53.25 -6.25 -3.62
C ASN A 172 52.31 -5.34 -4.39
N ARG A 173 51.59 -5.89 -5.38
CA ARG A 173 50.54 -5.14 -6.09
C ARG A 173 49.35 -4.83 -5.19
N CYS A 174 49.13 -5.63 -4.15
CA CYS A 174 48.03 -5.48 -3.20
C CYS A 174 48.52 -5.23 -1.77
N HIS A 175 49.69 -5.77 -1.37
CA HIS A 175 50.27 -5.61 -0.05
C HIS A 175 51.35 -4.53 -0.05
N HIS A 176 51.01 -3.32 0.41
CA HIS A 176 51.87 -2.14 0.28
C HIS A 176 52.84 -1.90 1.46
N ASP A 177 52.64 -2.56 2.60
CA ASP A 177 53.49 -2.38 3.79
C ASP A 177 54.42 -3.58 4.06
N SER A 178 54.60 -4.44 3.04
CA SER A 178 55.39 -5.66 3.13
C SER A 178 56.88 -5.37 3.00
N GLY A 179 57.46 -4.71 4.01
CA GLY A 179 58.90 -4.73 4.22
C GLY A 179 59.39 -6.18 4.23
N THR A 180 60.35 -6.48 3.36
CA THR A 180 61.06 -7.77 3.24
C THR A 180 60.21 -9.01 3.57
N GLU A 181 59.49 -9.51 2.56
CA GLU A 181 58.98 -10.89 2.40
C GLU A 181 58.00 -11.47 3.45
N GLN A 182 57.74 -10.85 4.62
CA GLN A 182 57.10 -11.62 5.71
C GLN A 182 55.79 -11.09 6.29
N ASN A 183 55.24 -9.95 5.85
CA ASN A 183 53.96 -9.47 6.37
C ASN A 183 52.86 -9.41 5.30
N LYS A 184 52.34 -10.58 4.93
CA LYS A 184 51.14 -10.75 4.08
C LYS A 184 49.87 -10.70 4.93
N ASN A 185 49.75 -9.67 5.75
CA ASN A 185 48.58 -9.53 6.62
C ASN A 185 47.34 -9.19 5.80
N LYS A 186 46.18 -9.60 6.32
CA LYS A 186 44.88 -9.12 5.82
C LYS A 186 44.80 -7.61 5.99
N CYS A 187 44.05 -6.94 5.11
CA CYS A 187 43.80 -5.50 5.20
C CYS A 187 43.28 -5.10 6.59
N GLU A 188 42.41 -5.94 7.18
CA GLU A 188 41.79 -5.80 8.52
C GLU A 188 42.80 -5.63 9.68
N VAL A 189 44.06 -6.02 9.48
CA VAL A 189 45.09 -5.85 10.51
C VAL A 189 45.47 -4.37 10.66
N CYS A 190 45.32 -3.56 9.62
CA CYS A 190 45.76 -2.17 9.58
C CYS A 190 44.67 -1.16 9.14
N HIS A 191 43.56 -1.63 8.56
CA HIS A 191 42.47 -0.83 7.98
C HIS A 191 41.10 -1.42 8.33
#